data_AF-A0A5Q4ERA9-F1
#
_entry.id   AF-A0A5Q4ERA9-F1
#
_cell.length_a   1.000
_cell.length_b   1.000
_cell.length_c   1.000
_cell.angle_alpha   90.00
_cell.angle_beta   90.00
_cell.angle_gamma   90.00
#
_symmetry.space_group_name_H-M   'P 1'
#
loop_
_entity.id
_entity.type
_entity.pdbx_description
1 polymer ?
#
loop_
_entity_poly.entity_id
_entity_poly.type
_entity_poly.pdbx_seq_one_letter_code
_entity_poly.pdbx_strand_id
1 'polypeptide(L)'
;MRRAFTLIEILVVVVILGIISTIVFTVFGDVTGDARISATQSDLKNMKTQVQLVAQEEGGVFPEEITVDMLQGWFRIARPHPFSLPSTPLGVETAPPGDPTARHPANKLITGAAFGWWYNPANGSLRSRIRDLGDPDANLELYNKINNTAISNLNQVN
;
A
#
# COMPACT_ATOMS: atom_id res chain seq x y z
N MET A 1 -6.89 -13.75 -57.25
CA MET A 1 -5.51 -14.12 -56.87
C MET A 1 -5.40 -14.05 -55.36
N ARG A 2 -5.08 -15.14 -54.67
CA ARG A 2 -4.75 -15.11 -53.23
C ARG A 2 -3.26 -14.83 -53.09
N ARG A 3 -2.88 -13.74 -52.41
CA ARG A 3 -1.50 -13.50 -52.03
C ARG A 3 -1.14 -14.47 -50.91
N ALA A 4 -0.11 -15.27 -51.11
CA ALA A 4 0.51 -16.05 -50.05
C ALA A 4 1.58 -15.17 -49.36
N PHE A 5 1.54 -15.09 -48.04
CA PHE A 5 2.61 -14.46 -47.26
C PHE A 5 3.89 -15.31 -47.35
N THR A 6 5.04 -14.65 -47.38
CA THR A 6 6.32 -15.35 -47.48
C THR A 6 6.79 -15.82 -46.10
N LEU A 7 7.52 -16.93 -46.03
CA LEU A 7 8.07 -17.43 -44.76
C LEU A 7 8.98 -16.41 -44.07
N ILE A 8 9.75 -15.64 -44.85
CA ILE A 8 10.64 -14.59 -44.34
C ILE A 8 9.86 -13.45 -43.69
N GLU A 9 8.67 -13.16 -44.18
CA GLU A 9 7.79 -12.11 -43.67
C GLU A 9 7.25 -12.49 -42.29
N ILE A 10 6.86 -13.76 -42.09
CA ILE A 10 6.48 -14.26 -40.77
C ILE A 10 7.71 -14.33 -39.84
N LEU A 11 8.88 -14.76 -40.35
CA LEU A 11 10.12 -14.88 -39.58
C LEU A 11 10.58 -13.55 -38.97
N VAL A 12 10.67 -12.50 -39.78
CA VAL A 12 11.09 -11.17 -39.30
C VAL A 12 10.08 -10.61 -38.29
N VAL A 13 8.78 -10.82 -38.53
CA VAL A 13 7.73 -10.37 -37.62
C VAL A 13 7.85 -11.04 -36.24
N VAL A 14 8.03 -12.36 -36.17
CA VAL A 14 8.16 -13.03 -34.86
C VAL A 14 9.44 -12.65 -34.12
N VAL A 15 10.54 -12.39 -34.84
CA VAL A 15 11.79 -11.91 -34.25
C VAL A 15 11.61 -10.51 -33.65
N ILE A 16 10.99 -9.58 -34.38
CA ILE A 16 10.71 -8.22 -33.88
C ILE A 16 9.77 -8.28 -32.67
N LEU A 17 8.69 -9.09 -32.73
CA LEU A 17 7.78 -9.28 -31.61
C LEU A 17 8.48 -9.87 -30.38
N GLY A 18 9.45 -10.78 -30.55
CA GLY A 18 10.23 -11.34 -29.44
C GLY A 18 11.11 -10.31 -28.73
N ILE A 19 11.76 -9.41 -29.49
CA ILE A 19 12.58 -8.33 -28.94
C ILE A 19 11.70 -7.35 -28.15
N ILE A 20 10.59 -6.90 -28.74
CA ILE A 20 9.66 -5.96 -28.09
C ILE A 20 9.05 -6.60 -26.85
N SER A 21 8.64 -7.88 -26.92
CA SER A 21 8.02 -8.59 -25.80
C SER A 21 8.93 -8.64 -24.56
N THR A 22 10.25 -8.75 -24.75
CA THR A 22 11.19 -8.81 -23.63
C THR A 22 11.28 -7.48 -22.88
N ILE A 23 11.40 -6.37 -23.61
CA ILE A 23 11.45 -5.00 -23.03
C ILE A 23 10.12 -4.67 -22.32
N VAL A 24 9.02 -5.03 -22.97
CA VAL A 24 7.67 -4.80 -22.45
C VAL A 24 7.48 -5.52 -21.11
N PHE A 25 7.96 -6.77 -20.98
CA PHE A 25 7.83 -7.53 -19.74
C PHE A 25 8.58 -6.90 -18.57
N THR A 26 9.82 -6.44 -18.76
CA THR A 26 10.62 -5.85 -17.67
C THR A 26 10.03 -4.52 -17.20
N VAL A 27 9.54 -3.67 -18.11
CA VAL A 27 8.96 -2.37 -17.76
C VAL A 27 7.61 -2.50 -17.04
N PHE A 28 6.78 -3.48 -17.44
CA PHE A 28 5.48 -3.67 -16.78
C PHE A 28 5.60 -4.07 -15.31
N GLY A 29 6.64 -4.82 -14.92
CA GLY A 29 6.88 -5.20 -13.53
C GLY A 29 7.04 -3.98 -12.61
N ASP A 30 7.96 -3.08 -12.95
CA ASP A 30 8.29 -1.91 -12.12
C ASP A 30 7.14 -0.89 -12.07
N VAL A 31 6.48 -0.64 -13.20
CA VAL A 31 5.31 0.26 -13.27
C VAL A 31 4.16 -0.24 -12.39
N THR A 32 3.96 -1.56 -12.29
CA THR A 32 2.93 -2.10 -11.40
C THR A 32 3.30 -1.94 -9.92
N GLY A 33 4.59 -1.98 -9.57
CA GLY A 33 5.07 -1.71 -8.21
C GLY A 33 4.83 -0.26 -7.79
N ASP A 34 5.27 0.70 -8.60
CA ASP A 34 5.08 2.13 -8.31
C ASP A 34 3.60 2.55 -8.32
N ALA A 35 2.80 1.98 -9.23
CA ALA A 35 1.34 2.20 -9.22
C ALA A 35 0.69 1.73 -7.91
N ARG A 36 1.13 0.59 -7.36
CA ARG A 36 0.65 0.10 -6.05
C ARG A 36 1.05 1.02 -4.90
N ILE A 37 2.28 1.55 -4.92
CA ILE A 37 2.75 2.52 -3.92
C ILE A 37 1.89 3.79 -3.98
N SER A 38 1.72 4.37 -5.17
CA SER A 38 0.92 5.57 -5.39
C SER A 38 -0.55 5.39 -4.99
N ALA A 39 -1.14 4.23 -5.30
CA ALA A 39 -2.48 3.88 -4.85
C ALA A 39 -2.56 3.83 -3.31
N THR A 40 -1.59 3.17 -2.65
CA THR A 40 -1.54 3.07 -1.18
C THR A 40 -1.41 4.45 -0.53
N GLN A 41 -0.55 5.31 -1.07
CA GLN A 41 -0.37 6.69 -0.59
C GLN A 41 -1.65 7.51 -0.76
N SER A 42 -2.35 7.34 -1.87
CA SER A 42 -3.63 8.02 -2.14
C SER A 42 -4.70 7.57 -1.14
N ASP A 43 -4.83 6.26 -0.91
CA ASP A 43 -5.75 5.70 0.06
C ASP A 43 -5.43 6.19 1.48
N LEU A 44 -4.15 6.18 1.88
CA LEU A 44 -3.69 6.69 3.17
C LEU A 44 -4.01 8.18 3.36
N LYS A 45 -3.83 8.99 2.31
CA LYS A 45 -4.15 10.43 2.34
C LYS A 45 -5.66 10.67 2.50
N ASN A 46 -6.48 9.87 1.82
CA ASN A 46 -7.94 9.97 1.91
C ASN A 46 -8.40 9.61 3.33
N MET A 47 -7.90 8.51 3.91
CA MET A 47 -8.19 8.15 5.31
C MET A 47 -7.77 9.25 6.29
N LYS A 48 -6.55 9.79 6.17
CA LYS A 48 -6.08 10.89 7.03
C LYS A 48 -6.99 12.10 6.96
N THR A 49 -7.45 12.44 5.77
CA THR A 49 -8.40 13.56 5.56
C THR A 49 -9.72 13.33 6.31
N GLN A 50 -10.29 12.12 6.22
CA GLN A 50 -11.55 11.80 6.91
C GLN A 50 -11.39 11.79 8.43
N VAL A 51 -10.31 11.18 8.94
CA VAL A 51 -10.00 11.18 10.39
C VAL A 51 -9.82 12.61 10.90
N GLN A 52 -9.11 13.45 10.15
CA GLN A 52 -8.89 14.84 10.52
C GLN A 52 -10.19 15.66 10.49
N LEU A 53 -11.10 15.36 9.57
CA LEU A 53 -12.42 16.00 9.49
C LEU A 53 -13.25 15.66 10.72
N VAL A 54 -13.37 14.37 11.06
CA VAL A 54 -14.08 13.92 12.28
C VAL A 54 -13.47 14.57 13.52
N ALA A 55 -12.13 14.60 13.60
CA ALA A 55 -11.47 15.23 14.74
C ALA A 55 -11.77 16.74 14.84
N GLN A 56 -11.93 17.44 13.72
CA GLN A 56 -12.32 18.85 13.73
C GLN A 56 -13.78 19.03 14.20
N GLU A 57 -14.68 18.14 13.80
CA GLU A 57 -16.09 18.15 14.22
C GLU A 57 -16.23 17.86 15.73
N GLU A 58 -15.36 17.03 16.29
CA GLU A 58 -15.33 16.65 17.71
C GLU A 58 -14.43 17.55 18.58
N GLY A 59 -14.08 18.75 18.12
CA GLY A 59 -13.34 19.73 18.93
C GLY A 59 -11.85 19.41 19.11
N GLY A 60 -11.25 18.71 18.16
CA GLY A 60 -9.84 18.32 18.14
C GLY A 60 -9.57 16.92 18.69
N VAL A 61 -10.61 16.18 19.08
CA VAL A 61 -10.48 14.81 19.59
C VAL A 61 -10.52 13.84 18.42
N PHE A 62 -9.48 13.03 18.26
CA PHE A 62 -9.45 12.00 17.24
C PHE A 62 -10.39 10.84 17.61
N PRO A 63 -11.06 10.23 16.62
CA PRO A 63 -11.97 9.11 16.85
C PRO A 63 -11.23 7.91 17.44
N GLU A 64 -11.83 7.20 18.39
CA GLU A 64 -11.19 6.04 19.05
C GLU A 64 -10.91 4.88 18.08
N GLU A 65 -11.79 4.68 17.11
CA GLU A 65 -11.67 3.66 16.07
C GLU A 65 -11.99 4.27 14.70
N ILE A 66 -11.32 3.77 13.66
CA ILE A 66 -11.68 4.08 12.28
C ILE A 66 -12.74 3.09 11.83
N THR A 67 -14.00 3.53 11.85
CA THR A 67 -15.13 2.71 11.44
C THR A 67 -15.39 2.80 9.93
N VAL A 68 -16.14 1.82 9.43
CA VAL A 68 -16.54 1.74 8.02
C VAL A 68 -17.35 2.95 7.57
N ASP A 69 -18.23 3.46 8.43
CA ASP A 69 -19.13 4.57 8.11
C ASP A 69 -18.37 5.90 8.00
N MET A 70 -17.36 6.11 8.85
CA MET A 70 -16.49 7.28 8.79
C MET A 70 -15.74 7.40 7.47
N LEU A 71 -15.46 6.29 6.82
CA LEU A 71 -14.77 6.26 5.55
C LEU A 71 -15.75 6.22 4.37
N GLN A 72 -17.01 6.62 4.58
CA GLN A 72 -18.07 6.63 3.58
C GLN A 72 -18.24 5.29 2.86
N GLY A 73 -17.98 4.19 3.57
CA GLY A 73 -17.99 2.84 2.99
C GLY A 73 -16.87 2.57 1.97
N TRP A 74 -15.90 3.47 1.75
CA TRP A 74 -14.73 3.22 0.90
C TRP A 74 -13.91 2.02 1.37
N PHE A 75 -13.92 1.76 2.68
CA PHE A 75 -13.28 0.60 3.29
C PHE A 75 -14.19 -0.63 3.37
N ARG A 76 -15.40 -0.60 2.81
CA ARG A 76 -16.23 -1.81 2.70
C ARG A 76 -15.60 -2.77 1.69
N ILE A 77 -14.70 -3.60 2.21
CA ILE A 77 -14.49 -5.00 1.83
C ILE A 77 -13.82 -5.24 0.46
N ALA A 78 -13.55 -4.21 -0.36
CA ALA A 78 -13.11 -4.42 -1.76
C ALA A 78 -11.75 -3.84 -2.18
N ARG A 79 -11.06 -3.03 -1.36
CA ARG A 79 -9.67 -2.64 -1.65
C ARG A 79 -8.72 -3.32 -0.68
N PRO A 80 -8.17 -4.49 -1.06
CA PRO A 80 -6.99 -4.99 -0.41
C PRO A 80 -5.96 -3.86 -0.37
N HIS A 81 -5.25 -3.76 0.74
CA HIS A 81 -3.99 -3.05 0.76
C HIS A 81 -3.22 -3.49 -0.51
N PRO A 82 -2.63 -2.59 -1.32
CA PRO A 82 -1.98 -3.02 -2.57
C PRO A 82 -0.86 -4.05 -2.39
N PHE A 83 -0.43 -4.25 -1.13
CA PHE A 83 0.49 -5.29 -0.68
C PHE A 83 -0.14 -6.38 0.21
N SER A 84 -1.47 -6.44 0.32
CA SER A 84 -2.22 -7.45 1.07
C SER A 84 -1.88 -8.85 0.59
N LEU A 85 -1.78 -9.77 1.55
CA LEU A 85 -1.88 -11.21 1.31
C LEU A 85 -3.37 -11.59 1.27
N PRO A 86 -3.73 -12.74 0.66
CA PRO A 86 -5.09 -13.27 0.73
C PRO A 86 -5.62 -13.44 2.17
N SER A 87 -4.71 -13.66 3.13
CA SER A 87 -5.02 -13.80 4.56
C SER A 87 -5.03 -12.49 5.34
N THR A 88 -4.68 -11.36 4.74
CA THR A 88 -4.63 -10.07 5.43
C THR A 88 -6.03 -9.68 5.87
N PRO A 89 -6.29 -9.50 7.17
CA PRO A 89 -7.59 -9.05 7.65
C PRO A 89 -7.96 -7.69 7.06
N LEU A 90 -9.24 -7.54 6.79
CA LEU A 90 -9.81 -6.27 6.36
C LEU A 90 -10.02 -5.37 7.58
N GLY A 91 -9.75 -4.09 7.44
CA GLY A 91 -9.92 -3.10 8.50
C GLY A 91 -8.62 -2.40 8.88
N VAL A 92 -8.69 -1.68 9.99
CA VAL A 92 -7.59 -0.89 10.55
C VAL A 92 -7.33 -1.39 11.95
N GLU A 93 -6.07 -1.67 12.26
CA GLU A 93 -5.68 -1.96 13.63
C GLU A 93 -5.53 -0.65 14.41
N THR A 94 -6.25 -0.54 15.52
CA THR A 94 -6.09 0.56 16.46
C THR A 94 -4.93 0.27 17.41
N ALA A 95 -4.07 1.26 17.62
CA ALA A 95 -3.00 1.21 18.60
C ALA A 95 -3.56 0.90 19.99
N PRO A 96 -2.81 0.19 20.86
CA PRO A 96 -3.24 -0.03 22.23
C PRO A 96 -3.63 1.28 22.92
N PRO A 97 -4.73 1.32 23.70
CA PRO A 97 -5.16 2.52 24.38
C PRO A 97 -4.06 3.11 25.26
N GLY A 98 -3.80 4.42 25.11
CA GLY A 98 -2.97 5.17 26.06
C GLY A 98 -1.49 5.35 25.70
N ASP A 99 -1.02 4.99 24.51
CA ASP A 99 0.32 5.41 24.03
C ASP A 99 0.22 6.63 23.09
N PRO A 100 0.33 7.88 23.61
CA PRO A 100 0.32 9.08 22.78
C PRO A 100 1.60 9.26 21.96
N THR A 101 2.66 8.52 22.27
CA THR A 101 3.98 8.71 21.65
C THR A 101 4.13 7.91 20.38
N ALA A 102 3.50 6.73 20.30
CA ALA A 102 3.55 5.85 19.15
C ALA A 102 3.04 6.52 17.87
N ARG A 103 3.94 6.73 16.91
CA ARG A 103 3.64 7.25 15.56
C ARG A 103 3.63 6.17 14.49
N HIS A 104 4.08 4.97 14.84
CA HIS A 104 4.22 3.82 13.96
C HIS A 104 3.81 2.53 14.67
N PRO A 105 3.28 1.52 13.96
CA PRO A 105 3.03 0.22 14.56
C PRO A 105 4.33 -0.45 14.98
N ALA A 106 4.26 -1.25 16.05
CA ALA A 106 5.38 -2.08 16.51
C ALA A 106 5.83 -3.08 15.42
N ASN A 107 4.86 -3.74 14.76
CA ASN A 107 5.12 -4.52 13.56
C ASN A 107 4.74 -3.71 12.31
N LYS A 108 5.70 -3.46 11.42
CA LYS A 108 5.50 -2.70 10.17
C LYS A 108 5.25 -3.60 8.95
N LEU A 109 5.38 -4.91 9.13
CA LEU A 109 5.20 -5.90 8.07
C LEU A 109 3.83 -6.56 8.16
N ILE A 110 3.26 -6.90 7.01
CA ILE A 110 2.06 -7.70 6.87
C ILE A 110 2.47 -9.18 6.95
N THR A 111 2.46 -9.71 8.16
CA THR A 111 2.77 -11.12 8.45
C THR A 111 1.58 -11.78 9.12
N GLY A 112 1.16 -12.95 8.64
CA GLY A 112 0.07 -13.73 9.24
C GLY A 112 -1.26 -12.97 9.26
N ALA A 113 -1.78 -12.71 10.47
CA ALA A 113 -3.04 -12.02 10.73
C ALA A 113 -2.90 -10.50 10.95
N ALA A 114 -1.77 -9.89 10.58
CA ALA A 114 -1.60 -8.45 10.71
C ALA A 114 -2.51 -7.69 9.73
N PHE A 115 -3.20 -6.65 10.22
CA PHE A 115 -3.96 -5.72 9.38
C PHE A 115 -3.03 -4.89 8.49
N GLY A 116 -3.47 -4.56 7.28
CA GLY A 116 -2.69 -3.70 6.37
C GLY A 116 -2.56 -2.26 6.85
N TRP A 117 -3.50 -1.79 7.67
CA TRP A 117 -3.57 -0.42 8.17
C TRP A 117 -3.43 -0.38 9.68
N TRP A 118 -2.80 0.67 10.18
CA TRP A 118 -2.66 0.93 11.61
C TRP A 118 -2.95 2.39 11.93
N TYR A 119 -3.65 2.62 13.03
CA TYR A 119 -4.12 3.93 13.46
C TYR A 119 -3.87 4.14 14.96
N ASN A 120 -3.40 5.32 15.36
CA ASN A 120 -3.33 5.71 16.76
C ASN A 120 -4.32 6.86 17.06
N PRO A 121 -5.36 6.62 17.87
CA PRO A 121 -6.33 7.65 18.24
C PRO A 121 -5.73 8.72 19.16
N ALA A 122 -4.65 8.44 19.90
CA ALA A 122 -4.07 9.41 20.81
C ALA A 122 -3.35 10.57 20.10
N ASN A 123 -2.96 10.41 18.83
CA ASN A 123 -2.24 11.43 18.07
C ASN A 123 -2.64 11.53 16.59
N GLY A 124 -3.64 10.76 16.14
CA GLY A 124 -4.12 10.74 14.76
C GLY A 124 -3.16 10.08 13.77
N SER A 125 -2.08 9.43 14.22
CA SER A 125 -1.12 8.79 13.32
C SER A 125 -1.77 7.64 12.58
N LEU A 126 -1.67 7.67 11.25
CA LEU A 126 -2.15 6.61 10.39
C LEU A 126 -1.03 6.11 9.47
N ARG A 127 -0.85 4.79 9.43
CA ARG A 127 0.20 4.11 8.68
C ARG A 127 -0.34 2.93 7.89
N SER A 128 0.29 2.67 6.76
CA SER A 128 0.20 1.39 6.05
C SER A 128 1.37 0.51 6.47
N ARG A 129 1.09 -0.77 6.69
CA ARG A 129 2.11 -1.83 6.80
C ARG A 129 2.51 -2.28 5.41
N ILE A 130 3.68 -2.87 5.28
CA ILE A 130 4.18 -3.32 3.98
C ILE A 130 4.25 -4.84 3.90
N ARG A 131 4.26 -5.40 2.71
CA ARG A 131 4.60 -6.82 2.55
C ARG A 131 6.08 -7.02 2.85
N ASP A 132 6.41 -8.15 3.46
CA ASP A 132 7.80 -8.57 3.64
C ASP A 132 8.43 -8.93 2.28
N LEU A 133 9.49 -8.21 1.92
CA LEU A 133 10.30 -8.43 0.73
C LEU A 133 11.43 -9.44 0.96
N GLY A 134 11.66 -9.89 2.20
CA GLY A 134 12.77 -10.76 2.58
C GLY A 134 14.10 -10.03 2.78
N ASP A 135 14.13 -8.71 2.59
CA ASP A 135 15.28 -7.83 2.80
C ASP A 135 14.88 -6.69 3.78
N PRO A 136 15.51 -6.61 4.97
CA PRO A 136 15.23 -5.56 5.95
C PRO A 136 15.42 -4.13 5.43
N ASP A 137 16.42 -3.90 4.57
CA ASP A 137 16.73 -2.55 4.08
C ASP A 137 15.69 -2.12 3.03
N ALA A 138 15.36 -3.03 2.10
CA ALA A 138 14.28 -2.80 1.13
C ALA A 138 12.92 -2.61 1.83
N ASN A 139 12.66 -3.35 2.91
CA ASN A 139 11.46 -3.18 3.72
C ASN A 139 11.43 -1.79 4.40
N LEU A 140 12.54 -1.34 4.98
CA LEU A 140 12.62 -0.01 5.59
C LEU A 140 12.38 1.10 4.55
N GLU A 141 13.00 0.99 3.38
CA GLU A 141 12.82 1.93 2.28
C GLU A 141 11.37 1.98 1.79
N LEU A 142 10.77 0.82 1.52
CA LEU A 142 9.39 0.74 1.06
C LEU A 142 8.41 1.31 2.10
N TYR A 143 8.62 1.00 3.38
CA TYR A 143 7.82 1.53 4.47
C TYR A 143 7.89 3.05 4.53
N ASN A 144 9.10 3.61 4.46
CA ASN A 144 9.32 5.05 4.46
C ASN A 144 8.69 5.72 3.23
N LYS A 145 8.83 5.12 2.04
CA LYS A 145 8.24 5.62 0.80
C LYS A 145 6.71 5.66 0.87
N ILE A 146 6.05 4.59 1.30
CA ILE A 146 4.58 4.54 1.39
C ILE A 146 4.04 5.48 2.45
N ASN A 147 4.67 5.53 3.63
CA ASN A 147 4.16 6.30 4.76
C ASN A 147 4.60 7.77 4.77
N ASN A 148 5.48 8.16 3.83
CA ASN A 148 6.18 9.44 3.79
C ASN A 148 6.87 9.74 5.13
N THR A 149 7.74 8.82 5.56
CA THR A 149 8.45 8.86 6.85
C THR A 149 9.96 8.71 6.65
N ALA A 150 10.72 8.96 7.70
CA ALA A 150 12.18 8.83 7.72
C ALA A 150 12.64 8.08 8.97
N ILE A 151 12.01 6.94 9.27
CA ILE A 151 12.45 6.09 10.38
C ILE A 151 13.78 5.42 10.03
N SER A 152 14.63 5.25 11.04
CA SER A 152 15.99 4.71 10.90
C SER A 152 16.03 3.18 10.91
N ASN A 153 15.00 2.53 11.45
CA ASN A 153 14.90 1.08 11.55
C ASN A 153 13.43 0.65 11.74
N LEU A 154 13.10 -0.59 11.40
CA LEU A 154 11.72 -1.11 11.47
C LEU A 154 11.18 -1.22 12.91
N ASN A 155 12.03 -1.23 13.94
CA ASN A 155 11.62 -1.26 15.34
C ASN A 155 11.29 0.13 15.89
N GLN A 156 11.55 1.21 15.15
CA GLN A 156 11.26 2.58 15.59
C GLN A 156 9.74 2.83 15.64
N VAL A 157 9.22 3.13 16.82
CA VAL A 157 7.79 3.38 17.06
C VAL A 157 7.46 4.89 17.11
N ASN A 158 8.43 5.74 17.46
CA ASN A 158 8.28 7.19 17.65
C ASN A 158 9.10 8.02 16.65
#